data_AF-A0A6G1QLE0-F1
#
_entry.id   AF-A0A6G1QLE0-F1
#
_cell.length_a   1.000
_cell.length_b   1.000
_cell.length_c   1.000
_cell.angle_alpha   90.00
_cell.angle_beta   90.00
_cell.angle_gamma   90.00
#
_symmetry.space_group_name_H-M   'P 1'
#
loop_
_entity.id
_entity.type
_entity.pdbx_description
1 polymer ?
#
loop_
_entity_poly.entity_id
_entity_poly.type
_entity_poly.pdbx_seq_one_letter_code
_entity_poly.pdbx_strand_id
1 'polypeptide(L)'
;MCHIPVFCWITATVLEDVLKTREGRELNKTLTEMYIHFLVVQAKLKNIKYDGETEADPHWSPKNKKMIESLGKLVSEQLQKGNLILSESDLTEYGIDIREASVYSGVFTHIFKEVLKRLF
;
A
#
# COMPACT_ATOMS: atom_id res chain seq x y z
N MET A 1 -14.71 2.74 -13.61
CA MET A 1 -14.01 2.53 -12.33
C MET A 1 -14.10 3.74 -11.41
N CYS A 2 -13.86 4.95 -11.89
CA CYS A 2 -13.90 6.17 -11.05
C CYS A 2 -15.26 6.49 -10.41
N HIS A 3 -16.32 5.73 -10.74
CA HIS A 3 -17.62 5.80 -10.07
C HIS A 3 -17.61 5.18 -8.65
N ILE A 4 -16.61 4.36 -8.32
CA ILE A 4 -16.43 3.82 -6.98
C ILE A 4 -15.32 4.65 -6.31
N PRO A 5 -15.56 5.25 -5.13
CA PRO A 5 -14.64 6.20 -4.50
C PRO A 5 -13.20 5.70 -4.34
N VAL A 6 -13.01 4.43 -3.93
CA VAL A 6 -11.68 3.86 -3.72
C VAL A 6 -10.87 3.79 -5.03
N PHE A 7 -11.50 3.41 -6.13
CA PHE A 7 -10.81 3.35 -7.43
C PHE A 7 -10.49 4.76 -7.94
N CYS A 8 -11.40 5.73 -7.74
CA CYS A 8 -11.14 7.12 -8.10
C CYS A 8 -9.91 7.67 -7.36
N TRP A 9 -9.81 7.40 -6.06
CA TRP A 9 -8.66 7.81 -5.25
C TRP A 9 -7.35 7.13 -5.68
N ILE A 10 -7.37 5.83 -5.96
CA ILE A 10 -6.19 5.10 -6.46
C ILE A 10 -5.72 5.70 -7.80
N THR A 11 -6.64 5.87 -8.75
CA THR A 11 -6.32 6.43 -10.07
C THR A 11 -5.79 7.86 -9.95
N ALA A 12 -6.40 8.71 -9.12
CA ALA A 12 -5.94 10.07 -8.89
C ALA A 12 -4.52 10.11 -8.31
N THR A 13 -4.23 9.24 -7.33
CA THR A 13 -2.89 9.12 -6.71
C THR A 13 -1.83 8.74 -7.74
N VAL A 14 -2.12 7.74 -8.59
CA VAL A 14 -1.20 7.30 -9.64
C VAL A 14 -1.02 8.38 -10.71
N LEU A 15 -2.12 9.01 -11.13
CA LEU A 15 -2.10 10.08 -12.11
C LEU A 15 -1.26 11.27 -11.64
N GLU A 16 -1.34 11.64 -10.36
CA GLU A 16 -0.55 12.71 -9.77
C GLU A 16 0.97 12.42 -9.85
N ASP A 17 1.41 11.19 -9.54
CA ASP A 17 2.83 10.77 -9.64
C ASP A 17 3.32 10.78 -11.10
N VAL A 18 2.50 10.30 -12.05
CA VAL A 18 2.82 10.34 -13.48
C VAL A 18 2.99 11.78 -13.98
N LEU A 19 2.10 12.70 -13.56
CA LEU A 19 2.16 14.10 -13.98
C LEU A 19 3.36 14.85 -13.39
N LYS A 20 3.77 14.54 -12.15
CA LYS A 20 4.97 15.12 -11.52
C LYS A 20 6.26 14.64 -12.18
N THR A 21 6.32 13.38 -12.62
CA THR A 21 7.52 12.76 -13.20
C THR A 21 7.61 12.88 -14.72
N ARG A 22 7.09 13.99 -15.28
CA ARG A 22 6.78 14.23 -16.70
C ARG A 22 7.94 13.95 -17.68
N GLU A 23 8.13 12.67 -18.02
CA GLU A 23 8.88 12.15 -19.18
C GLU A 23 7.97 11.29 -20.06
N GLY A 24 6.79 11.78 -20.43
CA GLY A 24 5.97 11.16 -21.49
C GLY A 24 5.54 9.70 -21.26
N ARG A 25 5.50 9.23 -20.01
CA ARG A 25 5.06 7.87 -19.70
C ARG A 25 3.58 7.71 -20.06
N GLU A 26 3.26 6.64 -20.79
CA GLU A 26 1.89 6.23 -21.04
C GLU A 26 1.19 5.94 -19.70
N LEU A 27 -0.07 6.35 -19.60
CA LEU A 27 -0.93 5.93 -18.51
C LEU A 27 -1.07 4.41 -18.53
N ASN A 28 -0.99 3.79 -17.35
CA ASN A 28 -1.16 2.35 -17.16
C ASN A 28 -2.40 1.86 -17.92
N LYS A 29 -2.22 0.86 -18.79
CA LYS A 29 -3.25 0.37 -19.72
C LYS A 29 -4.16 -0.65 -19.04
N THR A 30 -3.68 -1.30 -17.99
CA THR A 30 -4.42 -2.35 -17.27
C THR A 30 -4.62 -2.04 -15.79
N LEU A 31 -5.61 -2.71 -15.18
CA LEU A 31 -5.89 -2.63 -13.74
C LEU A 31 -4.69 -3.05 -12.92
N THR A 32 -4.06 -4.16 -13.31
CA THR A 32 -2.90 -4.71 -12.62
C THR A 32 -1.73 -3.74 -12.64
N GLU A 33 -1.45 -3.13 -13.79
CA GLU A 33 -0.42 -2.07 -13.90
C GLU A 33 -0.74 -0.89 -13.00
N MET A 34 -2.00 -0.45 -12.95
CA MET A 34 -2.43 0.64 -12.06
C MET A 34 -2.18 0.30 -10.59
N TYR A 35 -2.49 -0.93 -10.16
CA TYR A 35 -2.23 -1.37 -8.79
C TYR A 35 -0.74 -1.51 -8.48
N ILE A 36 0.07 -1.99 -9.42
CA ILE A 36 1.53 -2.07 -9.27
C ILE A 36 2.13 -0.67 -9.12
N HIS A 37 1.74 0.28 -9.98
CA HIS A 37 2.21 1.66 -9.89
C HIS A 37 1.77 2.29 -8.57
N PHE A 38 0.51 2.08 -8.18
CA PHE A 38 0.01 2.55 -6.90
C PHE A 38 0.87 2.06 -5.73
N LEU A 39 1.28 0.77 -5.71
CA LEU A 39 2.20 0.25 -4.69
C LEU A 39 3.56 0.97 -4.70
N VAL A 40 4.10 1.30 -5.87
CA VAL A 40 5.34 2.07 -6.00
C VAL A 40 5.19 3.48 -5.41
N VAL A 41 4.07 4.16 -5.69
CA VAL A 41 3.80 5.50 -5.11
C VAL A 41 3.71 5.42 -3.58
N GLN A 42 3.03 4.41 -3.05
CA GLN A 42 2.91 4.22 -1.60
C GLN A 42 4.27 3.94 -0.95
N ALA A 43 5.12 3.12 -1.58
CA ALA A 43 6.46 2.82 -1.08
C ALA A 43 7.35 4.07 -1.02
N LYS A 44 7.35 4.91 -2.07
CA LYS A 44 8.05 6.20 -2.09
C LYS A 44 7.56 7.13 -0.99
N LEU A 45 6.24 7.27 -0.84
CA LEU A 45 5.64 8.14 0.17
C LEU A 45 5.98 7.69 1.59
N LYS A 46 6.03 6.38 1.84
CA LYS A 46 6.48 5.84 3.14
C LYS A 46 7.95 6.19 3.40
N ASN A 47 8.83 5.93 2.43
CA ASN A 47 10.26 6.21 2.56
C ASN A 47 10.53 7.67 2.93
N ILE A 48 9.89 8.61 2.22
CA ILE A 48 10.07 10.05 2.44
C ILE A 48 9.51 10.50 3.79
N LYS A 49 8.30 10.06 4.14
CA LYS A 49 7.60 10.56 5.33
C LYS A 49 8.08 9.95 6.65
N TYR A 50 8.58 8.72 6.63
CA TYR A 50 8.81 7.95 7.86
C TYR A 50 10.24 7.42 8.01
N ASP A 51 10.90 7.07 6.89
CA ASP A 51 12.28 6.58 6.93
C ASP A 51 13.30 7.72 6.68
N GLY A 52 12.83 8.95 6.38
CA GLY A 52 13.67 10.13 6.19
C GLY A 52 14.48 10.11 4.89
N GLU A 53 14.13 9.23 3.96
CA GLU A 53 14.75 9.09 2.65
C GLU A 53 14.32 10.22 1.70
N THR A 54 15.10 10.46 0.64
CA THR A 54 14.85 11.48 -0.37
C THR A 54 14.21 10.88 -1.63
N GLU A 55 13.63 11.74 -2.49
CA GLU A 55 13.05 11.28 -3.77
C GLU A 55 14.07 10.60 -4.72
N ALA A 56 15.37 10.80 -4.49
CA ALA A 56 16.45 10.17 -5.25
C ALA A 56 16.75 8.73 -4.84
N ASP A 57 16.24 8.29 -3.67
CA ASP A 57 16.48 6.95 -3.16
C ASP A 57 15.66 5.88 -3.93
N PRO A 58 16.15 4.63 -3.98
CA PRO A 58 15.43 3.54 -4.62
C PRO A 58 14.00 3.43 -4.08
N HIS A 59 13.02 3.32 -4.99
CA HIS A 59 11.61 3.26 -4.61
C HIS A 59 11.28 2.08 -3.67
N TRP A 60 12.10 1.02 -3.72
CA TRP A 60 12.00 -0.15 -2.87
C TRP A 60 13.18 -0.20 -1.89
N SER A 61 12.96 0.27 -0.67
CA SER A 61 13.88 -0.02 0.43
C SER A 61 13.80 -1.52 0.80
N PRO A 62 14.89 -2.15 1.30
CA PRO A 62 14.86 -3.54 1.77
C PRO A 62 13.74 -3.80 2.79
N LYS A 63 13.46 -2.80 3.62
CA LYS A 63 12.41 -2.80 4.63
C LYS A 63 11.01 -2.85 4.01
N ASN A 64 10.72 -1.98 3.03
CA ASN A 64 9.43 -1.98 2.34
C ASN A 64 9.20 -3.24 1.53
N LYS A 65 10.24 -3.72 0.84
CA LYS A 65 10.15 -4.97 0.08
C LYS A 65 9.78 -6.14 0.98
N LYS A 66 10.50 -6.32 2.09
CA LYS A 66 10.22 -7.38 3.07
C LYS A 66 8.79 -7.28 3.63
N MET A 67 8.34 -6.07 3.95
CA MET A 67 7.00 -5.86 4.49
C MET A 67 5.90 -6.23 3.48
N ILE A 68 6.03 -5.82 2.21
CA ILE A 68 5.07 -6.17 1.15
C ILE A 68 5.05 -7.69 0.89
N GLU A 69 6.22 -8.34 0.89
CA GLU A 69 6.32 -9.80 0.76
C GLU A 69 5.61 -10.53 1.93
N SER A 70 5.85 -10.11 3.17
CA SER A 70 5.16 -10.67 4.35
C SER A 70 3.64 -10.45 4.28
N LEU A 71 3.19 -9.26 3.89
CA LEU A 71 1.77 -8.95 3.74
C LEU A 71 1.12 -9.80 2.64
N GLY A 72 1.78 -9.94 1.49
CA GLY A 72 1.28 -10.76 0.38
C GLY A 72 1.13 -12.22 0.79
N LYS A 73 2.10 -12.76 1.53
CA LYS A 73 2.04 -14.12 2.08
C LYS A 73 0.87 -14.27 3.06
N LEU A 74 0.75 -13.38 4.04
CA LEU A 74 -0.33 -13.40 5.02
C LEU A 74 -1.71 -13.34 4.36
N VAL A 75 -1.92 -12.38 3.45
CA VAL A 75 -3.21 -12.21 2.75
C VAL A 75 -3.52 -13.45 1.91
N SER A 76 -2.54 -14.01 1.20
CA SER A 76 -2.76 -15.23 0.40
C SER A 76 -3.22 -16.40 1.28
N GLU A 77 -2.60 -16.61 2.43
CA GLU A 77 -2.94 -17.70 3.34
C GLU A 77 -4.30 -17.49 4.02
N GLN A 78 -4.63 -16.25 4.40
CA GLN A 78 -5.93 -15.91 4.96
C GLN A 78 -7.05 -16.04 3.93
N LEU A 79 -6.82 -15.62 2.67
CA LEU A 79 -7.78 -15.79 1.58
C LEU A 79 -8.07 -17.27 1.28
N GLN A 80 -7.05 -18.15 1.31
CA GLN A 80 -7.25 -19.60 1.16
C GLN A 80 -8.09 -20.21 2.28
N LYS A 81 -8.02 -19.64 3.49
CA LYS A 81 -8.85 -20.02 4.64
C LYS A 81 -10.26 -19.39 4.62
N GLY A 82 -10.54 -18.50 3.66
CA GLY A 82 -11.81 -17.75 3.58
C GLY A 82 -11.87 -16.53 4.50
N ASN A 83 -10.76 -16.14 5.12
CA ASN A 83 -10.67 -15.01 6.03
C ASN A 83 -10.36 -13.73 5.23
N LEU A 84 -11.24 -12.74 5.33
CA LEU A 84 -11.10 -11.44 4.66
C LEU A 84 -10.58 -10.33 5.58
N ILE A 85 -10.42 -10.62 6.88
CA ILE A 85 -10.06 -9.66 7.90
C ILE A 85 -8.74 -10.09 8.53
N LEU A 86 -7.79 -9.16 8.64
CA LEU A 86 -6.52 -9.36 9.33
C LEU A 86 -6.61 -8.76 10.73
N SER A 87 -6.26 -9.56 11.74
CA SER A 87 -6.10 -9.11 13.12
C SER A 87 -4.68 -8.60 13.38
N GLU A 88 -4.49 -7.88 14.49
CA GLU A 88 -3.15 -7.48 14.94
C GLU A 88 -2.24 -8.69 15.25
N SER A 89 -2.83 -9.77 15.77
CA SER A 89 -2.12 -11.03 15.98
C SER A 89 -1.61 -11.65 14.68
N ASP A 90 -2.40 -11.59 13.60
CA ASP A 90 -1.98 -12.11 12.29
C ASP A 90 -0.78 -11.33 11.75
N LEU A 91 -0.73 -10.01 11.98
CA LEU A 91 0.41 -9.19 11.56
C LEU A 91 1.67 -9.49 12.35
N THR A 92 1.54 -9.60 13.67
CA THR A 92 2.70 -9.83 14.56
C THR A 92 3.30 -11.22 14.36
N GLU A 93 2.49 -12.23 14.05
CA GLU A 93 2.96 -13.57 13.68
C GLU A 93 3.84 -13.57 12.41
N TYR A 94 3.53 -12.71 11.43
CA TYR A 94 4.31 -12.57 10.19
C TYR A 94 5.42 -11.52 10.29
N GLY A 95 5.69 -11.03 11.51
CA GLY A 95 6.73 -10.04 11.79
C GLY A 95 6.49 -8.68 11.15
N ILE A 96 5.22 -8.33 10.92
CA ILE A 96 4.81 -7.04 10.36
C ILE A 96 4.54 -6.07 11.51
N ASP A 97 5.29 -4.97 11.56
CA ASP A 97 5.04 -3.91 12.54
C ASP A 97 3.72 -3.20 12.20
N ILE A 98 2.80 -3.17 13.16
CA ILE A 98 1.46 -2.60 13.00
C ILE A 98 1.52 -1.11 12.68
N ARG A 99 2.48 -0.37 13.25
CA ARG A 99 2.69 1.06 12.97
C ARG A 99 3.18 1.25 11.55
N GLU A 100 4.05 0.37 11.06
CA GLU A 100 4.51 0.41 9.67
C GLU A 100 3.44 0.00 8.64
N ALA A 101 2.61 -0.99 8.96
CA ALA A 101 1.47 -1.37 8.13
C ALA A 101 0.40 -0.25 8.11
N SER A 102 0.24 0.44 9.24
CA SER A 102 -0.63 1.62 9.38
C SER A 102 -0.10 2.85 8.64
N VAL A 103 1.15 2.89 8.17
CA VAL A 103 1.60 4.00 7.31
C VAL A 103 1.00 3.91 5.90
N TYR A 104 0.71 2.70 5.42
CA TYR A 104 -0.04 2.49 4.18
C TYR A 104 -1.56 2.72 4.36
N SER A 105 -1.99 3.27 5.51
CA SER A 105 -3.37 3.30 6.02
C SER A 105 -4.42 4.00 5.15
N GLY A 106 -4.09 4.64 4.03
CA GLY A 106 -5.14 4.97 3.05
C GLY A 106 -5.80 3.71 2.47
N VAL A 107 -5.04 2.62 2.35
CA VAL A 107 -5.44 1.36 1.70
C VAL A 107 -5.79 0.29 2.73
N PHE A 108 -5.06 0.27 3.85
CA PHE A 108 -5.15 -0.80 4.84
C PHE A 108 -6.06 -0.49 6.03
N THR A 109 -6.60 0.74 6.15
CA THR A 109 -7.56 1.10 7.22
C THR A 109 -8.82 0.24 7.23
N HIS A 110 -9.25 -0.25 6.07
CA HIS A 110 -10.45 -1.11 5.97
C HIS A 110 -10.14 -2.60 6.15
N ILE A 111 -8.86 -3.00 6.20
CA ILE A 111 -8.44 -4.41 6.33
C ILE A 111 -8.22 -4.79 7.81
N PHE A 112 -7.98 -3.81 8.68
CA PHE A 112 -7.73 -4.02 10.11
C PHE A 112 -8.96 -3.73 10.97
N LYS A 113 -9.36 -4.71 11.79
CA LYS A 113 -10.56 -4.64 12.63
C LYS A 113 -10.42 -3.73 13.87
N GLU A 114 -9.22 -3.25 14.20
CA GLU A 114 -8.97 -2.52 15.46
C GLU A 114 -8.66 -1.02 15.33
N VAL A 115 -8.39 -0.50 14.14
CA VAL A 115 -8.07 0.94 13.99
C VAL A 115 -9.34 1.82 14.12
N LEU A 116 -10.51 1.27 13.82
CA LEU A 116 -11.79 1.99 13.87
C LEU A 116 -12.34 2.23 15.30
N LYS A 117 -11.80 1.57 16.34
CA LYS A 117 -12.26 1.77 17.73
C LYS A 117 -11.49 2.86 18.50
N ARG A 118 -10.39 3.38 17.97
CA ARG A 118 -9.55 4.38 18.66
C ARG A 118 -9.43 5.73 17.94
N LEU A 119 -10.11 5.91 16.81
CA LEU A 119 -10.07 7.14 16.01
C LEU A 119 -11.44 7.83 15.85
N PHE A 120 -12.42 7.47 16.68
CA PHE A 120 -13.64 8.26 16.92
C PHE A 120 -13.81 8.48 18.42
#